data_AF-A0A6P6J2R7-F1
#
_entry.id   AF-A0A6P6J2R7-F1
#
_cell.length_a   1.000
_cell.length_b   1.000
_cell.length_c   1.000
_cell.angle_alpha   90.00
_cell.angle_beta   90.00
_cell.angle_gamma   90.00
#
_symmetry.space_group_name_H-M   'P 1'
#
loop_
_entity.id
_entity.type
_entity.pdbx_description
1 polymer ?
#
loop_
_entity_poly.entity_id
_entity_poly.type
_entity_poly.pdbx_seq_one_letter_code
_entity_poly.pdbx_strand_id
1 'polypeptide(L)'
;MMPFLWNDLEDLIRSLLKRFIKRDALPSSPYKLVRLDVTDQKLWLGTKDVDIGMGAAAVIKGLSGAKGRVSELGVLQFKKECQNALSKICKKALDKCPLKYATVHNMMCLDPRKMYSSPDECLQKLKRLIEKFVLDKQLTGGISSGDVISQQFEKALSNEAKSLEFANFQPSVSRVDAFLSQNLSSYTDLWNFCKKLLLLSHGQAEVERGFSINKEVETCNMSEETVVIQRLICDQVKVCGGVTKVPLTKELISYCASARSRYRAHLEEEKKKRETEENSKKRKYVEEDLKELKQKKKSIREICISLENDADRMAEQAESSGGSKMATLITESNSLRRRAKDKHKELIELDAEIENKIVELTKLS
;
A
#
# COMPACT_ATOMS: atom_id res chain seq x y z
N MET A 1 11.07 8.99 -16.19
CA MET A 1 11.27 9.80 -14.96
C MET A 1 10.39 11.04 -15.05
N MET A 2 9.88 11.54 -13.91
CA MET A 2 8.95 12.70 -13.89
C MET A 2 9.34 13.91 -14.76
N PRO A 3 10.62 14.33 -14.85
CA PRO A 3 10.98 15.54 -15.61
C PRO A 3 10.66 15.47 -17.11
N PHE A 4 10.67 14.28 -17.69
CA PHE A 4 10.42 14.05 -19.12
C PHE A 4 8.98 13.60 -19.41
N LEU A 5 8.27 13.15 -18.37
CA LEU A 5 6.98 12.48 -18.47
C LEU A 5 5.92 13.34 -19.19
N TRP A 6 5.96 14.66 -19.02
CA TRP A 6 5.01 15.56 -19.65
C TRP A 6 5.08 15.49 -21.18
N ASN A 7 6.27 15.70 -21.77
CA ASN A 7 6.45 15.68 -23.22
C ASN A 7 6.26 14.27 -23.77
N ASP A 8 6.83 13.26 -23.12
CA ASP A 8 6.76 11.87 -23.58
C ASP A 8 5.32 11.37 -23.66
N LEU A 9 4.50 11.69 -22.65
CA LEU A 9 3.08 11.32 -22.65
C LEU A 9 2.27 12.17 -23.63
N GLU A 10 2.58 13.46 -23.77
CA GLU A 10 1.92 14.31 -24.76
C GLU A 10 2.11 13.73 -26.17
N ASP A 11 3.36 13.41 -26.54
CA ASP A 11 3.70 12.85 -27.84
C ASP A 11 3.04 11.49 -28.07
N LEU A 12 3.08 10.61 -27.06
CA LEU A 12 2.43 9.30 -27.11
C LEU A 12 0.92 9.44 -27.35
N ILE A 13 0.23 10.23 -26.53
CA ILE A 13 -1.22 10.41 -26.65
C ILE A 13 -1.59 11.06 -27.97
N ARG A 14 -0.88 12.11 -28.40
CA ARG A 14 -1.12 12.74 -29.70
C ARG A 14 -0.93 11.76 -30.85
N SER A 15 0.13 10.95 -30.82
CA SER A 15 0.40 9.94 -31.83
C SER A 15 -0.74 8.91 -31.92
N LEU A 16 -1.25 8.45 -30.79
CA LEU A 16 -2.39 7.52 -30.75
C LEU A 16 -3.69 8.15 -31.26
N LEU A 17 -4.01 9.37 -30.83
CA LEU A 17 -5.26 10.04 -31.23
C LEU A 17 -5.26 10.39 -32.73
N LYS A 18 -4.12 10.81 -33.29
CA LYS A 18 -3.98 11.12 -34.73
C LYS A 18 -4.32 9.94 -35.65
N ARG A 19 -4.36 8.71 -35.14
CA ARG A 19 -4.70 7.52 -35.94
C ARG A 19 -6.18 7.42 -36.29
N PHE A 20 -7.06 8.02 -35.50
CA PHE A 20 -8.51 7.90 -35.69
C PHE A 20 -9.30 9.18 -35.43
N ILE A 21 -8.69 10.23 -34.87
CA ILE A 21 -9.30 11.56 -34.65
C ILE A 21 -8.79 12.55 -35.70
N LYS A 22 -9.69 13.42 -36.18
CA LYS A 22 -9.35 14.47 -37.14
C LYS A 22 -8.35 15.46 -36.55
N ARG A 23 -7.42 15.96 -37.38
CA ARG A 23 -6.31 16.81 -36.92
C ARG A 23 -6.78 18.16 -36.38
N ASP A 24 -7.80 18.74 -36.98
CA ASP A 24 -8.45 20.00 -36.58
C ASP A 24 -9.21 19.87 -35.24
N ALA A 25 -9.67 18.66 -34.90
CA ALA A 25 -10.30 18.38 -33.62
C ALA A 25 -9.32 18.20 -32.45
N LEU A 26 -8.02 18.05 -32.70
CA LEU A 26 -7.02 17.83 -31.66
C LEU A 26 -6.64 19.14 -30.96
N PRO A 27 -6.83 19.28 -29.63
CA PRO A 27 -6.43 20.48 -28.92
C PRO A 27 -4.92 20.70 -28.93
N SER A 28 -4.50 21.96 -29.03
CA SER A 28 -3.08 22.35 -28.90
C SER A 28 -2.57 22.21 -27.46
N SER A 29 -3.42 22.43 -26.45
CA SER A 29 -3.03 22.32 -25.04
C SER A 29 -3.15 20.88 -24.52
N PRO A 30 -2.14 20.34 -23.82
CA PRO A 30 -2.22 19.00 -23.20
C PRO A 30 -3.34 18.88 -22.17
N TYR A 31 -3.62 19.94 -21.40
CA TYR A 31 -4.74 19.95 -20.46
C TYR A 31 -6.10 19.76 -21.14
N LYS A 32 -6.26 20.33 -22.35
CA LYS A 32 -7.47 20.15 -23.17
C LYS A 32 -7.45 18.80 -23.87
N LEU A 33 -6.28 18.31 -24.29
CA LEU A 33 -6.10 17.00 -24.92
C LEU A 33 -6.61 15.87 -24.02
N VAL A 34 -6.31 15.92 -22.72
CA VAL A 34 -6.74 14.89 -21.76
C VAL A 34 -8.26 14.91 -21.50
N ARG A 35 -8.92 16.04 -21.76
CA ARG A 35 -10.37 16.21 -21.58
C ARG A 35 -11.16 15.95 -22.86
N LEU A 36 -10.49 15.59 -23.96
CA LEU A 36 -11.13 15.31 -25.23
C LEU A 36 -12.02 14.07 -25.09
N ASP A 37 -13.30 14.19 -25.47
CA ASP A 37 -14.18 13.03 -25.56
C ASP A 37 -13.85 12.21 -26.82
N VAL A 38 -12.96 11.23 -26.65
CA VAL A 38 -12.53 10.33 -27.73
C VAL A 38 -13.63 9.37 -28.20
N THR A 39 -14.80 9.37 -27.54
CA THR A 39 -15.95 8.54 -27.94
C THR A 39 -16.91 9.28 -28.88
N ASP A 40 -16.77 10.60 -29.02
CA ASP A 40 -17.55 11.38 -29.99
C ASP A 40 -17.12 11.06 -31.42
N GLN A 41 -17.97 10.30 -32.12
CA GLN A 41 -17.73 9.88 -33.50
C GLN A 41 -17.68 11.06 -34.49
N LYS A 42 -18.19 12.26 -34.14
CA LYS A 42 -18.08 13.46 -34.98
C LYS A 42 -16.63 13.90 -35.16
N LEU A 43 -15.79 13.61 -34.16
CA LEU A 43 -14.37 13.94 -34.15
C LEU A 43 -13.54 12.91 -34.91
N TRP A 44 -14.11 11.75 -35.25
CA TRP A 44 -13.38 10.66 -35.87
C TRP A 44 -13.11 10.90 -37.35
N LEU A 45 -12.00 10.37 -37.83
CA LEU A 45 -11.72 10.23 -39.24
C LEU A 45 -12.76 9.32 -39.91
N GLY A 46 -12.95 9.51 -41.22
CA GLY A 46 -13.69 8.54 -42.03
C GLY A 46 -13.06 7.16 -41.91
N THR A 47 -13.86 6.09 -41.93
CA THR A 47 -13.38 4.71 -41.73
C THR A 47 -12.31 4.30 -42.75
N LYS A 48 -12.26 4.93 -43.93
CA LYS A 48 -11.22 4.70 -44.94
C LYS A 48 -9.85 5.26 -44.53
N ASP A 49 -9.82 6.36 -43.78
CA ASP A 49 -8.63 7.16 -43.47
C ASP A 49 -7.96 6.76 -42.14
N VAL A 50 -8.49 5.73 -41.49
CA VAL A 50 -7.98 5.23 -40.21
C VAL A 50 -6.59 4.63 -40.40
N ASP A 51 -5.65 5.08 -39.56
CA ASP A 51 -4.32 4.51 -39.50
C ASP A 51 -4.30 3.26 -38.61
N ILE A 52 -4.29 2.10 -39.26
CA ILE A 52 -4.16 0.78 -38.65
C ILE A 52 -2.71 0.29 -38.57
N GLY A 53 -1.75 1.13 -38.98
CA GLY A 53 -0.33 0.80 -39.07
C GLY A 53 0.07 0.05 -40.34
N MET A 54 1.35 0.15 -40.69
CA MET A 54 1.91 -0.40 -41.93
C MET A 54 1.77 -1.92 -42.05
N GLY A 55 2.00 -2.65 -40.96
CA GLY A 55 1.91 -4.12 -40.96
C GLY A 55 0.51 -4.63 -41.29
N ALA A 56 -0.51 -4.09 -40.62
CA ALA A 56 -1.90 -4.45 -40.90
C ALA A 56 -2.34 -4.01 -42.31
N ALA A 57 -1.92 -2.83 -42.75
CA ALA A 57 -2.21 -2.34 -44.10
C ALA A 57 -1.61 -3.25 -45.19
N ALA A 58 -0.37 -3.73 -45.02
CA ALA A 58 0.28 -4.64 -45.95
C ALA A 58 -0.46 -5.98 -46.06
N VAL A 59 -0.86 -6.57 -44.92
CA VAL A 59 -1.63 -7.82 -44.87
C VAL A 59 -2.98 -7.66 -45.55
N ILE A 60 -3.73 -6.60 -45.25
CA ILE A 60 -5.02 -6.32 -45.89
C ILE A 60 -4.86 -6.14 -47.40
N LYS A 61 -3.83 -5.43 -47.86
CA LYS A 61 -3.57 -5.23 -49.29
C LYS A 61 -3.30 -6.55 -50.01
N GLY A 62 -2.66 -7.52 -49.35
CA GLY A 62 -2.44 -8.86 -49.90
C GLY A 62 -3.70 -9.75 -49.90
N LEU A 63 -4.65 -9.49 -48.99
CA LEU A 63 -5.89 -10.27 -48.85
C LEU A 63 -7.11 -9.68 -49.60
N SER A 64 -7.04 -8.41 -50.01
CA SER A 64 -8.10 -7.66 -50.69
C SER A 64 -7.81 -7.44 -52.18
N GLY A 65 -8.86 -7.26 -53.00
CA GLY A 65 -8.77 -7.07 -54.46
C GLY A 65 -9.67 -8.03 -55.24
N ALA A 66 -9.62 -7.97 -56.58
CA ALA A 66 -10.54 -8.71 -57.47
C ALA A 66 -10.46 -10.25 -57.35
N LYS A 67 -9.35 -10.79 -56.85
CA LYS A 67 -9.14 -12.23 -56.54
C LYS A 67 -8.85 -12.48 -55.05
N GLY A 68 -9.08 -11.48 -54.20
CA GLY A 68 -8.78 -11.53 -52.77
C GLY A 68 -9.81 -12.34 -51.98
N ARG A 69 -9.42 -12.80 -50.79
CA ARG A 69 -10.30 -13.54 -49.87
C ARG A 69 -11.21 -12.63 -49.03
N VAL A 70 -10.94 -11.32 -49.03
CA VAL A 70 -11.63 -10.33 -48.20
C VAL A 70 -12.28 -9.27 -49.09
N SER A 71 -13.58 -9.02 -48.88
CA SER A 71 -14.35 -8.00 -49.58
C SER A 71 -13.99 -6.59 -49.10
N GLU A 72 -14.24 -5.57 -49.92
CA GLU A 72 -14.04 -4.16 -49.53
C GLU A 72 -14.88 -3.80 -48.29
N LEU A 73 -16.12 -4.32 -48.21
CA LEU A 73 -16.99 -4.15 -47.04
C LEU A 73 -16.38 -4.79 -45.78
N GLY A 74 -15.76 -5.97 -45.90
CA GLY A 74 -15.05 -6.61 -44.79
C GLY A 74 -13.85 -5.79 -44.30
N VAL A 75 -13.10 -5.17 -45.22
CA VAL A 75 -11.99 -4.27 -44.86
C VAL A 75 -12.50 -3.02 -44.13
N LEU A 76 -13.61 -2.42 -44.60
CA LEU A 76 -14.22 -1.28 -43.93
C LEU A 76 -14.71 -1.63 -42.52
N GLN A 77 -15.36 -2.78 -42.37
CA GLN A 77 -15.82 -3.29 -41.07
C GLN A 77 -14.65 -3.47 -40.10
N PHE A 78 -13.56 -4.12 -40.56
CA PHE A 78 -12.34 -4.28 -39.75
C PHE A 78 -11.76 -2.93 -39.32
N LYS A 79 -11.65 -1.95 -40.25
CA LYS A 79 -11.17 -0.61 -39.91
C LYS A 79 -12.07 0.08 -38.88
N LYS A 80 -13.40 -0.07 -38.97
CA LYS A 80 -14.35 0.48 -37.98
C LYS A 80 -14.14 -0.16 -36.61
N GLU A 81 -13.91 -1.47 -36.56
CA GLU A 81 -13.58 -2.19 -35.32
C GLU A 81 -12.25 -1.70 -34.72
N CYS A 82 -11.22 -1.47 -35.54
CA CYS A 82 -9.98 -0.84 -35.10
C CYS A 82 -10.20 0.56 -34.53
N GLN A 83 -11.03 1.41 -35.16
CA GLN A 83 -11.38 2.73 -34.60
C GLN A 83 -12.02 2.60 -33.23
N ASN A 84 -12.99 1.70 -33.08
CA ASN A 84 -13.67 1.45 -31.81
C ASN A 84 -12.68 0.97 -30.73
N ALA A 85 -11.75 0.07 -31.09
CA ALA A 85 -10.71 -0.41 -30.18
C ALA A 85 -9.76 0.73 -29.76
N LEU A 86 -9.27 1.53 -30.71
CA LEU A 86 -8.41 2.69 -30.45
C LEU A 86 -9.10 3.70 -29.54
N SER A 87 -10.38 4.01 -29.77
CA SER A 87 -11.17 4.89 -28.92
C SER A 87 -11.26 4.37 -27.48
N LYS A 88 -11.54 3.07 -27.29
CA LYS A 88 -11.60 2.44 -25.96
C LYS A 88 -10.24 2.48 -25.25
N ILE A 89 -9.15 2.17 -25.95
CA ILE A 89 -7.78 2.23 -25.41
C ILE A 89 -7.44 3.66 -24.99
N CYS A 90 -7.68 4.63 -25.87
CA CYS A 90 -7.38 6.03 -25.60
C CYS A 90 -8.23 6.58 -24.45
N LYS A 91 -9.52 6.23 -24.37
CA LYS A 91 -10.39 6.61 -23.24
C LYS A 91 -9.78 6.17 -21.92
N LYS A 92 -9.39 4.89 -21.83
CA LYS A 92 -8.78 4.33 -20.62
C LYS A 92 -7.44 4.99 -20.27
N ALA A 93 -6.62 5.26 -21.29
CA ALA A 93 -5.33 5.94 -21.11
C ALA A 93 -5.51 7.38 -20.61
N LEU A 94 -6.48 8.12 -21.16
CA LEU A 94 -6.80 9.50 -20.79
C LEU A 94 -7.38 9.61 -19.37
N ASP A 95 -8.28 8.70 -18.97
CA ASP A 95 -8.89 8.69 -17.63
C ASP A 95 -7.83 8.71 -16.51
N LYS A 96 -6.77 7.89 -16.68
CA LYS A 96 -5.66 7.75 -15.74
C LYS A 96 -4.43 8.61 -16.10
N CYS A 97 -4.52 9.48 -17.10
CA CYS A 97 -3.38 10.23 -17.59
C CYS A 97 -2.90 11.26 -16.56
N PRO A 98 -1.59 11.32 -16.23
CA PRO A 98 -1.06 12.28 -15.28
C PRO A 98 -0.92 13.70 -15.85
N LEU A 99 -1.09 13.89 -17.17
CA LEU A 99 -1.05 15.21 -17.82
C LEU A 99 -2.15 16.19 -17.33
N LYS A 100 -3.13 15.72 -16.56
CA LYS A 100 -4.10 16.60 -15.89
C LYS A 100 -3.53 17.33 -14.67
N TYR A 101 -2.39 16.88 -14.13
CA TYR A 101 -1.81 17.43 -12.91
C TYR A 101 -0.75 18.48 -13.22
N ALA A 102 -0.94 19.68 -12.66
CA ALA A 102 0.03 20.77 -12.78
C ALA A 102 1.42 20.41 -12.24
N THR A 103 1.51 19.53 -11.24
CA THR A 103 2.78 19.00 -10.72
C THR A 103 3.60 18.34 -11.83
N VAL A 104 2.98 17.51 -12.68
CA VAL A 104 3.68 16.79 -13.76
C VAL A 104 4.21 17.77 -14.81
N HIS A 105 3.43 18.81 -15.13
CA HIS A 105 3.88 19.88 -16.01
C HIS A 105 5.03 20.69 -15.41
N ASN A 106 4.94 21.05 -14.13
CA ASN A 106 5.96 21.86 -13.48
C ASN A 106 7.27 21.07 -13.27
N MET A 107 7.22 19.74 -13.14
CA MET A 107 8.41 18.88 -13.03
C MET A 107 9.40 18.98 -14.20
N MET A 108 8.96 19.50 -15.34
CA MET A 108 9.84 19.80 -16.48
C MET A 108 10.97 20.78 -16.14
N CYS A 109 10.86 21.54 -15.05
CA CYS A 109 11.92 22.43 -14.57
C CYS A 109 13.21 21.69 -14.19
N LEU A 110 13.14 20.36 -14.00
CA LEU A 110 14.28 19.50 -13.70
C LEU A 110 14.83 18.77 -14.93
N ASP A 111 14.36 19.09 -16.15
CA ASP A 111 15.03 18.66 -17.38
C ASP A 111 16.27 19.53 -17.59
N PRO A 112 17.50 18.97 -17.56
CA PRO A 112 18.72 19.76 -17.73
C PRO A 112 18.73 20.62 -18.99
N ARG A 113 18.14 20.12 -20.08
CA ARG A 113 18.06 20.85 -21.35
C ARG A 113 17.19 22.09 -21.22
N LYS A 114 16.11 22.02 -20.43
CA LYS A 114 15.21 23.16 -20.14
C LYS A 114 15.83 24.14 -19.16
N MET A 115 16.59 23.64 -18.18
CA MET A 115 17.37 24.49 -17.26
C MET A 115 18.37 25.36 -18.03
N TYR A 116 18.99 24.82 -19.09
CA TYR A 116 19.86 25.57 -19.99
C TYR A 116 19.08 26.52 -20.92
N SER A 117 18.05 26.02 -21.62
CA SER A 117 17.37 26.79 -22.67
C SER A 117 16.41 27.85 -22.16
N SER A 118 15.84 27.64 -20.98
CA SER A 118 14.70 28.43 -20.46
C SER A 118 14.73 28.50 -18.92
N PRO A 119 15.79 29.10 -18.34
CA PRO A 119 16.01 29.11 -16.89
C PRO A 119 14.88 29.83 -16.13
N ASP A 120 14.40 30.97 -16.63
CA ASP A 120 13.32 31.72 -15.99
C ASP A 120 12.02 30.91 -15.91
N GLU A 121 11.68 30.18 -16.98
CA GLU A 121 10.51 29.30 -16.99
C GLU A 121 10.67 28.16 -15.99
N CYS A 122 11.87 27.58 -15.90
CA CYS A 122 12.18 26.53 -14.92
C CYS A 122 12.03 27.07 -13.49
N LEU A 123 12.53 28.28 -13.20
CA LEU A 123 12.40 28.90 -11.90
C LEU A 123 10.93 29.12 -11.51
N GLN A 124 10.11 29.63 -12.43
CA GLN A 124 8.67 29.81 -12.20
C GLN A 124 7.95 28.49 -11.94
N LYS A 125 8.28 27.43 -12.70
CA LYS A 125 7.72 26.09 -12.48
C LYS A 125 8.15 25.52 -11.13
N LEU A 126 9.41 25.69 -10.71
CA LEU A 126 9.87 25.23 -9.40
C LEU A 126 9.15 25.98 -8.26
N LYS A 127 8.99 27.30 -8.37
CA LYS A 127 8.24 28.10 -7.38
C LYS A 127 6.81 27.56 -7.19
N ARG A 128 6.11 27.23 -8.28
CA ARG A 128 4.78 26.59 -8.20
C ARG A 128 4.79 25.21 -7.53
N LEU A 129 5.88 24.43 -7.69
CA LEU A 129 6.04 23.16 -6.97
C LEU A 129 6.24 23.39 -5.47
N ILE A 130 7.07 24.37 -5.10
CA ILE A 130 7.32 24.75 -3.71
C ILE A 130 6.01 25.21 -3.05
N GLU A 131 5.27 26.12 -3.70
CA GLU A 131 3.95 26.58 -3.23
C GLU A 131 3.00 25.40 -2.97
N LYS A 132 2.93 24.44 -3.90
CA LYS A 132 2.10 23.24 -3.72
C LYS A 132 2.53 22.42 -2.50
N PHE A 133 3.83 22.21 -2.31
CA PHE A 133 4.37 21.46 -1.16
C PHE A 133 4.16 22.17 0.17
N VAL A 134 4.20 23.51 0.19
CA VAL A 134 3.85 24.32 1.36
C VAL A 134 2.36 24.17 1.71
N LEU A 135 1.48 24.31 0.71
CA LEU A 135 0.03 24.16 0.89
C LEU A 135 -0.34 22.76 1.40
N ASP A 136 0.33 21.72 0.89
CA ASP A 136 0.09 20.33 1.29
C ASP A 136 0.79 19.95 2.62
N LYS A 137 1.48 20.89 3.27
CA LYS A 137 2.26 20.67 4.50
C LYS A 137 3.34 19.59 4.34
N GLN A 138 3.89 19.44 3.13
CA GLN A 138 4.95 18.48 2.79
C GLN A 138 6.36 19.09 2.83
N LEU A 139 6.46 20.39 3.09
CA LEU A 139 7.72 21.13 3.23
C LEU A 139 7.98 21.49 4.70
N THR A 140 8.93 20.80 5.32
CA THR A 140 9.45 21.14 6.65
C THR A 140 10.06 22.54 6.62
N GLY A 141 9.69 23.39 7.59
CA GLY A 141 10.11 24.79 7.63
C GLY A 141 9.26 25.76 6.79
N GLY A 142 8.25 25.26 6.08
CA GLY A 142 7.20 26.09 5.46
C GLY A 142 7.75 27.08 4.43
N ILE A 143 7.21 28.31 4.46
CA ILE A 143 7.50 29.36 3.47
C ILE A 143 8.98 29.72 3.47
N SER A 144 9.60 29.91 4.65
CA SER A 144 11.01 30.29 4.75
C SER A 144 11.95 29.29 4.08
N SER A 145 11.69 27.99 4.25
CA SER A 145 12.45 26.95 3.54
C SER A 145 12.18 26.97 2.03
N GLY A 146 10.95 27.29 1.62
CA GLY A 146 10.60 27.47 0.21
C GLY A 146 11.36 28.62 -0.47
N ASP A 147 11.55 29.74 0.23
CA ASP A 147 12.33 30.87 -0.26
C ASP A 147 13.80 30.51 -0.44
N VAL A 148 14.38 29.79 0.54
CA VAL A 148 15.77 29.29 0.46
C VAL A 148 15.96 28.36 -0.74
N ILE A 149 15.03 27.41 -0.95
CA ILE A 149 15.08 26.49 -2.10
C ILE A 149 15.01 27.28 -3.41
N SER A 150 14.11 28.26 -3.50
CA SER A 150 13.95 29.10 -4.70
C SER A 150 15.23 29.88 -5.01
N GLN A 151 15.85 30.50 -4.00
CA GLN A 151 17.11 31.23 -4.14
C GLN A 151 18.28 30.31 -4.53
N GLN A 152 18.35 29.11 -3.94
CA GLN A 152 19.36 28.12 -4.30
C GLN A 152 19.19 27.67 -5.76
N PHE A 153 17.96 27.45 -6.21
CA PHE A 153 17.70 27.08 -7.60
C PHE A 153 18.05 28.19 -8.59
N GLU A 154 17.72 29.44 -8.27
CA GLU A 154 18.09 30.59 -9.10
C GLU A 154 19.61 30.73 -9.26
N LYS A 155 20.37 30.50 -8.18
CA LYS A 155 21.84 30.43 -8.22
C LYS A 155 22.33 29.26 -9.07
N ALA A 156 21.75 28.08 -8.91
CA ALA A 156 22.13 26.90 -9.70
C ALA A 156 21.86 27.10 -11.20
N LEU A 157 20.75 27.72 -11.57
CA LEU A 157 20.44 28.08 -12.95
C LEU A 157 21.43 29.11 -13.51
N SER A 158 21.86 30.07 -12.69
CA SER A 158 22.78 31.13 -13.10
C SER A 158 24.23 30.68 -13.25
N ASN A 159 24.65 29.68 -12.47
CA ASN A 159 26.04 29.23 -12.36
C ASN A 159 26.29 27.89 -13.07
N GLU A 160 25.50 26.86 -12.75
CA GLU A 160 25.74 25.49 -13.20
C GLU A 160 25.06 25.23 -14.55
N ALA A 161 23.79 25.64 -14.68
CA ALA A 161 22.97 25.29 -15.84
C ALA A 161 23.38 25.98 -17.16
N LYS A 162 24.37 26.88 -17.14
CA LYS A 162 24.97 27.49 -18.34
C LYS A 162 25.99 26.59 -19.03
N SER A 163 26.39 25.49 -18.40
CA SER A 163 27.30 24.51 -19.00
C SER A 163 26.67 23.83 -20.23
N LEU A 164 27.48 23.56 -21.25
CA LEU A 164 27.08 22.79 -22.43
C LEU A 164 26.65 21.36 -22.07
N GLU A 165 27.05 20.85 -20.90
CA GLU A 165 26.61 19.54 -20.40
C GLU A 165 25.10 19.49 -20.17
N PHE A 166 24.50 20.60 -19.71
CA PHE A 166 23.05 20.71 -19.53
C PHE A 166 22.33 20.73 -20.89
N ALA A 167 22.85 21.49 -21.86
CA ALA A 167 22.29 21.57 -23.21
C ALA A 167 22.31 20.22 -23.93
N ASN A 168 23.40 19.47 -23.77
CA ASN A 168 23.64 18.20 -24.46
C ASN A 168 23.20 16.97 -23.66
N PHE A 169 22.51 17.15 -22.53
CA PHE A 169 22.08 16.04 -21.69
C PHE A 169 21.17 15.06 -22.48
N GLN A 170 21.52 13.78 -22.45
CA GLN A 170 20.76 12.71 -23.09
C GLN A 170 20.25 11.70 -22.05
N PRO A 171 18.92 11.60 -21.84
CA PRO A 171 18.33 10.65 -20.89
C PRO A 171 18.63 9.18 -21.19
N SER A 172 18.97 8.84 -22.44
CA SER A 172 19.33 7.49 -22.88
C SER A 172 20.75 7.07 -22.48
N VAL A 173 21.63 8.05 -22.23
CA VAL A 173 23.06 7.82 -21.93
C VAL A 173 23.34 8.03 -20.46
N SER A 174 22.75 9.07 -19.86
CA SER A 174 23.00 9.44 -18.46
C SER A 174 21.69 9.52 -17.68
N ARG A 175 21.77 9.06 -16.43
CA ARG A 175 20.67 9.12 -15.47
C ARG A 175 20.50 10.55 -14.97
N VAL A 176 19.28 11.09 -15.09
CA VAL A 176 18.96 12.47 -14.68
C VAL A 176 19.24 12.73 -13.20
N ASP A 177 18.97 11.76 -12.32
CA ASP A 177 19.22 11.89 -10.89
C ASP A 177 20.72 11.93 -10.57
N ALA A 178 21.52 11.10 -11.25
CA ALA A 178 22.98 11.13 -11.10
C ALA A 178 23.54 12.47 -11.61
N PHE A 179 23.13 12.92 -12.80
CA PHE A 179 23.56 14.18 -13.39
C PHE A 179 23.19 15.38 -12.50
N LEU A 180 21.93 15.47 -12.05
CA LEU A 180 21.50 16.54 -11.16
C LEU A 180 22.20 16.45 -9.80
N SER A 181 22.50 15.26 -9.27
CA SER A 181 23.24 15.14 -8.02
C SER A 181 24.64 15.73 -8.12
N GLN A 182 25.35 15.51 -9.24
CA GLN A 182 26.70 16.02 -9.45
C GLN A 182 26.72 17.55 -9.53
N ASN A 183 25.67 18.15 -10.11
CA ASN A 183 25.61 19.59 -10.34
C ASN A 183 24.88 20.36 -9.23
N LEU A 184 23.99 19.72 -8.47
CA LEU A 184 23.13 20.39 -7.49
C LEU A 184 23.40 20.00 -6.02
N SER A 185 24.26 19.01 -5.74
CA SER A 185 24.48 18.54 -4.37
C SER A 185 25.06 19.60 -3.42
N SER A 186 25.74 20.61 -3.95
CA SER A 186 26.25 21.76 -3.18
C SER A 186 25.12 22.63 -2.60
N TYR A 187 23.92 22.57 -3.19
CA TYR A 187 22.73 23.28 -2.74
C TYR A 187 21.85 22.35 -1.89
N THR A 188 22.08 22.32 -0.58
CA THR A 188 21.53 21.30 0.33
C THR A 188 20.00 21.22 0.35
N ASP A 189 19.33 22.35 0.51
CA ASP A 189 17.86 22.40 0.62
C ASP A 189 17.19 22.10 -0.72
N LEU A 190 17.74 22.69 -1.79
CA LEU A 190 17.32 22.40 -3.16
C LEU A 190 17.49 20.92 -3.48
N TRP A 191 18.64 20.33 -3.20
CA TRP A 191 18.90 18.94 -3.53
C TRP A 191 17.98 17.99 -2.75
N ASN A 192 17.75 18.27 -1.46
CA ASN A 192 16.79 17.51 -0.66
C ASN A 192 15.35 17.65 -1.20
N PHE A 193 14.98 18.82 -1.71
CA PHE A 193 13.71 19.03 -2.39
C PHE A 193 13.64 18.26 -3.73
N CYS A 194 14.68 18.33 -4.56
CA CYS A 194 14.78 17.57 -5.81
C CYS A 194 14.68 16.06 -5.57
N LYS A 195 15.29 15.51 -4.50
CA LYS A 195 15.12 14.10 -4.13
C LYS A 195 13.65 13.74 -3.93
N LYS A 196 12.91 14.52 -3.13
CA LYS A 196 11.47 14.29 -2.91
C LYS A 196 10.70 14.29 -4.23
N LEU A 197 11.00 15.24 -5.12
CA LEU A 197 10.37 15.37 -6.42
C LEU A 197 10.68 14.21 -7.37
N LEU A 198 11.94 13.80 -7.46
CA LEU A 198 12.38 12.70 -8.32
C LEU A 198 11.82 11.34 -7.85
N LEU A 199 11.50 11.23 -6.56
CA LEU A 199 10.88 10.03 -6.00
C LEU A 199 9.36 9.91 -6.31
N LEU A 200 8.70 10.99 -6.75
CA LEU A 200 7.26 10.96 -7.05
C LEU A 200 6.87 10.01 -8.19
N SER A 201 7.78 9.68 -9.12
CA SER A 201 7.49 8.73 -10.22
C SER A 201 7.50 7.26 -9.82
N HIS A 202 7.90 6.91 -8.60
CA HIS A 202 7.91 5.51 -8.18
C HIS A 202 6.49 5.10 -7.77
N GLY A 203 5.68 4.70 -8.75
CA GLY A 203 4.46 3.95 -8.49
C GLY A 203 4.78 2.55 -7.93
N GLN A 204 3.83 1.62 -8.05
CA GLN A 204 4.03 0.22 -7.64
C GLN A 204 5.16 -0.49 -8.40
N ALA A 205 5.70 0.08 -9.48
CA ALA A 205 6.75 -0.55 -10.28
C ALA A 205 8.05 -0.86 -9.52
N GLU A 206 8.40 -0.11 -8.47
CA GLU A 206 9.56 -0.47 -7.61
C GLU A 206 9.20 -1.63 -6.68
N VAL A 207 7.98 -1.64 -6.14
CA VAL A 207 7.44 -2.71 -5.31
C VAL A 207 7.29 -4.01 -6.11
N GLU A 208 6.77 -3.93 -7.34
CA GLU A 208 6.63 -5.05 -8.28
C GLU A 208 7.97 -5.58 -8.79
N ARG A 209 8.96 -4.70 -9.02
CA ARG A 209 10.36 -5.13 -9.23
C ARG A 209 10.90 -5.82 -7.99
N GLY A 210 10.60 -5.29 -6.80
CA GLY A 210 10.89 -5.93 -5.51
C GLY A 210 10.33 -7.35 -5.44
N PHE A 211 9.05 -7.55 -5.78
CA PHE A 211 8.41 -8.86 -5.82
C PHE A 211 9.04 -9.80 -6.85
N SER A 212 9.38 -9.31 -8.03
CA SER A 212 10.02 -10.12 -9.06
C SER A 212 11.39 -10.64 -8.58
N ILE A 213 12.17 -9.79 -7.92
CA ILE A 213 13.45 -10.20 -7.35
C ILE A 213 13.25 -11.08 -6.11
N ASN A 214 12.23 -10.81 -5.29
CA ASN A 214 11.89 -11.66 -4.15
C ASN A 214 11.57 -13.07 -4.61
N LYS A 215 10.84 -13.22 -5.71
CA LYS A 215 10.54 -14.51 -6.33
C LYS A 215 11.78 -15.29 -6.77
N GLU A 216 12.88 -14.61 -7.13
CA GLU A 216 14.15 -15.26 -7.45
C GLU A 216 14.90 -15.76 -6.20
N VAL A 217 14.70 -15.13 -5.05
CA VAL A 217 15.35 -15.51 -3.78
C VAL A 217 14.48 -16.39 -2.88
N GLU A 218 13.18 -16.45 -3.15
CA GLU A 218 12.20 -17.22 -2.40
C GLU A 218 12.39 -18.72 -2.59
N THR A 219 12.39 -19.46 -1.49
CA THR A 219 12.41 -20.92 -1.44
C THR A 219 11.33 -21.42 -0.48
N CYS A 220 10.95 -22.70 -0.58
CA CYS A 220 9.91 -23.27 0.28
C CYS A 220 10.30 -23.18 1.76
N ASN A 221 9.34 -22.83 2.61
CA ASN A 221 9.47 -22.78 4.07
C ASN A 221 10.47 -21.73 4.61
N MET A 222 10.65 -20.61 3.92
CA MET A 222 11.40 -19.47 4.46
C MET A 222 10.53 -18.63 5.42
N SER A 223 11.14 -18.16 6.52
CA SER A 223 10.53 -17.12 7.36
C SER A 223 10.67 -15.73 6.71
N GLU A 224 9.81 -14.80 7.08
CA GLU A 224 9.87 -13.40 6.63
C GLU A 224 11.25 -12.78 6.90
N GLU A 225 11.79 -12.98 8.09
CA GLU A 225 13.13 -12.50 8.46
C GLU A 225 14.22 -13.05 7.53
N THR A 226 14.13 -14.34 7.15
CA THR A 226 15.09 -14.95 6.23
C THR A 226 15.01 -14.31 4.84
N VAL A 227 13.80 -14.02 4.35
CA VAL A 227 13.59 -13.31 3.08
C VAL A 227 14.23 -11.93 3.13
N VAL A 228 14.00 -11.16 4.20
CA VAL A 228 14.57 -9.82 4.39
C VAL A 228 16.10 -9.86 4.40
N ILE A 229 16.70 -10.77 5.17
CA ILE A 229 18.16 -10.93 5.27
C ILE A 229 18.76 -11.33 3.92
N GLN A 230 18.17 -12.30 3.23
CA GLN A 230 18.66 -12.74 1.93
C GLN A 230 18.58 -11.61 0.89
N ARG A 231 17.53 -10.78 0.96
CA ARG A 231 17.40 -9.60 0.09
C ARG A 231 18.50 -8.58 0.34
N LEU A 232 18.78 -8.26 1.61
CA LEU A 232 19.88 -7.39 2.02
C LEU A 232 21.24 -7.88 1.50
N ILE A 233 21.49 -9.18 1.58
CA ILE A 233 22.72 -9.79 1.06
C ILE A 233 22.80 -9.62 -0.45
N CYS A 234 21.74 -9.95 -1.19
CA CYS A 234 21.71 -9.81 -2.64
C CYS A 234 21.93 -8.35 -3.09
N ASP A 235 21.32 -7.39 -2.40
CA ASP A 235 21.48 -5.97 -2.72
C ASP A 235 22.92 -5.48 -2.42
N GLN A 236 23.51 -5.90 -1.30
CA GLN A 236 24.91 -5.57 -0.99
C GLN A 236 25.89 -6.17 -2.02
N VAL A 237 25.67 -7.41 -2.44
CA VAL A 237 26.47 -8.07 -3.49
C VAL A 237 26.38 -7.30 -4.81
N LYS A 238 25.18 -6.81 -5.17
CA LYS A 238 24.97 -5.97 -6.36
C LYS A 238 25.73 -4.65 -6.26
N VAL A 239 25.68 -3.99 -5.10
CA VAL A 239 26.42 -2.73 -4.85
C VAL A 239 27.94 -2.95 -4.99
N CYS A 240 28.46 -4.06 -4.50
CA CYS A 240 29.87 -4.42 -4.67
C CYS A 240 30.25 -4.79 -6.12
N GLY A 241 29.27 -4.96 -7.02
CA GLY A 241 29.51 -5.31 -8.41
C GLY A 241 29.76 -6.80 -8.64
N GLY A 242 29.25 -7.67 -7.76
CA GLY A 242 29.31 -9.11 -7.85
C GLY A 242 29.95 -9.79 -6.64
N VAL A 243 29.73 -11.11 -6.51
CA VAL A 243 30.17 -11.92 -5.35
C VAL A 243 31.69 -11.91 -5.14
N THR A 244 32.47 -11.77 -6.22
CA THR A 244 33.94 -11.76 -6.17
C THR A 244 34.51 -10.41 -5.71
N LYS A 245 33.71 -9.36 -5.72
CA LYS A 245 34.12 -7.98 -5.35
C LYS A 245 33.67 -7.57 -3.95
N VAL A 246 33.00 -8.46 -3.23
CA VAL A 246 32.58 -8.20 -1.85
C VAL A 246 33.83 -8.20 -0.95
N PRO A 247 34.12 -7.09 -0.24
CA PRO A 247 35.31 -7.01 0.59
C PRO A 247 35.18 -7.93 1.82
N LEU A 248 36.17 -8.81 2.01
CA LEU A 248 36.27 -9.67 3.18
C LEU A 248 36.90 -8.91 4.35
N THR A 249 36.09 -8.12 5.06
CA THR A 249 36.56 -7.37 6.24
C THR A 249 36.83 -8.30 7.42
N LYS A 250 37.74 -7.90 8.32
CA LYS A 250 38.03 -8.65 9.56
C LYS A 250 36.78 -8.86 10.42
N GLU A 251 35.91 -7.84 10.44
CA GLU A 251 34.61 -7.90 11.11
C GLU A 251 33.71 -8.99 10.53
N LEU A 252 33.61 -9.07 9.20
CA LEU A 252 32.81 -10.10 8.53
C LEU A 252 33.33 -11.51 8.83
N ILE A 253 34.66 -11.69 8.84
CA ILE A 253 35.29 -12.97 9.18
C ILE A 253 35.01 -13.37 10.63
N SER A 254 35.19 -12.42 11.58
CA SER A 254 34.87 -12.64 13.00
C SER A 254 33.39 -12.95 13.22
N TYR A 255 32.52 -12.22 12.51
CA TYR A 255 31.08 -12.46 12.54
C TYR A 255 30.75 -13.85 12.02
N CYS A 256 31.34 -14.29 10.90
CA CYS A 256 31.16 -15.63 10.36
C CYS A 256 31.65 -16.73 11.32
N ALA A 257 32.82 -16.55 11.94
CA ALA A 257 33.39 -17.51 12.89
C ALA A 257 32.46 -17.81 14.09
N SER A 258 31.67 -16.82 14.52
CA SER A 258 30.72 -16.94 15.63
C SER A 258 29.29 -17.32 15.20
N ALA A 259 29.05 -17.56 13.91
CA ALA A 259 27.71 -17.83 13.37
C ALA A 259 27.03 -19.05 13.99
N ARG A 260 27.78 -20.14 14.20
CA ARG A 260 27.23 -21.37 14.82
C ARG A 260 26.78 -21.14 16.26
N SER A 261 27.52 -20.33 17.02
CA SER A 261 27.16 -19.99 18.40
C SER A 261 25.88 -19.15 18.43
N ARG A 262 25.79 -18.12 17.57
CA ARG A 262 24.58 -17.30 17.45
C ARG A 262 23.35 -18.10 17.02
N TYR A 263 23.51 -19.01 16.06
CA TYR A 263 22.41 -19.88 15.63
C TYR A 263 21.89 -20.75 16.78
N ARG A 264 22.78 -21.33 17.59
CA ARG A 264 22.38 -22.09 18.78
C ARG A 264 21.67 -21.22 19.81
N ALA A 265 22.19 -20.01 20.08
CA ALA A 265 21.55 -19.08 21.00
C ALA A 265 20.13 -18.71 20.54
N HIS A 266 19.96 -18.45 19.24
CA HIS A 266 18.65 -18.18 18.63
C HIS A 266 17.68 -19.36 18.78
N LEU A 267 18.14 -20.60 18.55
CA LEU A 267 17.29 -21.79 18.75
C LEU A 267 16.85 -21.98 20.20
N GLU A 268 17.73 -21.72 21.17
CA GLU A 268 17.39 -21.77 22.60
C GLU A 268 16.40 -20.65 22.97
N GLU A 269 16.56 -19.45 22.42
CA GLU A 269 15.63 -18.36 22.62
C GLU A 269 14.24 -18.67 22.04
N GLU A 270 14.17 -19.20 20.82
CA GLU A 270 12.93 -19.63 20.19
C GLU A 270 12.23 -20.73 20.98
N LYS A 271 13.00 -21.68 21.53
CA LYS A 271 12.44 -22.72 22.40
C LYS A 271 11.82 -22.11 23.67
N LYS A 272 12.54 -21.20 24.33
CA LYS A 272 12.04 -20.50 25.52
C LYS A 272 10.79 -19.66 25.20
N LYS A 273 10.76 -18.95 24.07
CA LYS A 273 9.59 -18.19 23.63
C LYS A 273 8.37 -19.10 23.49
N ARG A 274 8.50 -20.24 22.81
CA ARG A 274 7.41 -21.22 22.66
C ARG A 274 6.93 -21.75 24.01
N GLU A 275 7.84 -22.12 24.91
CA GLU A 275 7.49 -22.57 26.25
C GLU A 275 6.74 -21.47 27.04
N THR A 276 7.19 -20.22 26.97
CA THR A 276 6.50 -19.10 27.63
C THR A 276 5.13 -18.79 27.01
N GLU A 277 4.98 -18.91 25.69
CA GLU A 277 3.70 -18.72 25.01
C GLU A 277 2.71 -19.83 25.35
N GLU A 278 3.16 -21.09 25.40
CA GLU A 278 2.31 -22.21 25.83
C GLU A 278 1.88 -22.05 27.28
N ASN A 279 2.79 -21.67 28.18
CA ASN A 279 2.44 -21.41 29.58
C ASN A 279 1.51 -20.20 29.71
N SER A 280 1.70 -19.14 28.93
CA SER A 280 0.79 -18.00 28.90
C SER A 280 -0.60 -18.38 28.40
N LYS A 281 -0.71 -19.23 27.37
CA LYS A 281 -2.00 -19.76 26.88
C LYS A 281 -2.70 -20.62 27.91
N LYS A 282 -1.98 -21.54 28.56
CA LYS A 282 -2.51 -22.36 29.67
C LYS A 282 -3.02 -21.49 30.82
N ARG A 283 -2.25 -20.47 31.19
CA ARG A 283 -2.63 -19.51 32.22
C ARG A 283 -3.91 -18.74 31.84
N LYS A 284 -3.99 -18.21 30.61
CA LYS A 284 -5.19 -17.51 30.13
C LYS A 284 -6.44 -18.40 30.18
N TYR A 285 -6.31 -19.67 29.77
CA TYR A 285 -7.40 -20.63 29.83
C TYR A 285 -7.89 -20.85 31.27
N VAL A 286 -6.96 -21.05 32.22
CA VAL A 286 -7.31 -21.20 33.65
C VAL A 286 -7.90 -19.92 34.24
N GLU A 287 -7.44 -18.74 33.82
CA GLU A 287 -8.01 -17.44 34.23
C GLU A 287 -9.44 -17.22 33.70
N GLU A 288 -9.72 -17.64 32.45
CA GLU A 288 -11.05 -17.59 31.84
C GLU A 288 -12.02 -18.56 32.53
N ASP A 289 -11.64 -19.83 32.71
CA ASP A 289 -12.41 -20.83 33.46
C ASP A 289 -12.75 -20.33 34.87
N LEU A 290 -11.77 -19.73 35.56
CA LEU A 290 -11.94 -19.20 36.91
C LEU A 290 -12.89 -17.99 36.94
N LYS A 291 -12.92 -17.18 35.89
CA LYS A 291 -13.87 -16.08 35.73
C LYS A 291 -15.30 -16.61 35.51
N GLU A 292 -15.46 -17.64 34.68
CA GLU A 292 -16.75 -18.29 34.44
C GLU A 292 -17.30 -18.94 35.72
N LEU A 293 -16.46 -19.67 36.46
CA LEU A 293 -16.84 -20.27 37.74
C LEU A 293 -17.26 -19.20 38.76
N LYS A 294 -16.52 -18.09 38.86
CA LYS A 294 -16.90 -16.97 39.74
C LYS A 294 -18.23 -16.32 39.33
N GLN A 295 -18.50 -16.21 38.03
CA GLN A 295 -19.77 -15.68 37.53
C GLN A 295 -20.93 -16.64 37.83
N LYS A 296 -20.75 -17.95 37.59
CA LYS A 296 -21.73 -18.99 37.93
C LYS A 296 -22.03 -19.01 39.43
N LYS A 297 -21.01 -18.88 40.28
CA LYS A 297 -21.17 -18.73 41.74
C LYS A 297 -22.03 -17.54 42.10
N LYS A 298 -21.79 -16.37 41.47
CA LYS A 298 -22.58 -15.17 41.73
C LYS A 298 -24.05 -15.38 41.36
N SER A 299 -24.33 -15.95 40.19
CA SER A 299 -25.69 -16.23 39.75
C SER A 299 -26.41 -17.23 40.65
N ILE A 300 -25.75 -18.31 41.09
CA ILE A 300 -26.36 -19.29 42.01
C ILE A 300 -26.62 -18.65 43.37
N ARG A 301 -25.72 -17.78 43.88
CA ARG A 301 -25.96 -17.03 45.12
C ARG A 301 -27.20 -16.14 45.03
N GLU A 302 -27.36 -15.41 43.93
CA GLU A 302 -28.54 -14.57 43.68
C GLU A 302 -29.83 -15.41 43.63
N ILE A 303 -29.78 -16.59 43.01
CA ILE A 303 -30.92 -17.54 42.98
C ILE A 303 -31.24 -18.05 44.39
N CYS A 304 -30.24 -18.42 45.20
CA CYS A 304 -30.47 -18.85 46.59
C CYS A 304 -31.19 -17.77 47.40
N ILE A 305 -30.71 -16.52 47.34
CA ILE A 305 -31.31 -15.39 48.06
C ILE A 305 -32.76 -15.16 47.60
N SER A 306 -33.02 -15.21 46.28
CA SER A 306 -34.38 -15.09 45.75
C SER A 306 -35.30 -16.20 46.24
N LEU A 307 -34.84 -17.46 46.21
CA LEU A 307 -35.63 -18.62 46.66
C LEU A 307 -35.94 -18.57 48.15
N GLU A 308 -34.99 -18.11 48.97
CA GLU A 308 -35.19 -17.90 50.43
C GLU A 308 -36.20 -16.79 50.68
N ASN A 309 -36.04 -15.62 50.04
CA ASN A 309 -36.99 -14.51 50.16
C ASN A 309 -38.41 -14.88 49.69
N ASP A 310 -38.53 -15.63 48.58
CA ASP A 310 -39.81 -16.10 48.07
C ASP A 310 -40.45 -17.12 49.01
N ALA A 311 -39.64 -18.01 49.60
CA ALA A 311 -40.12 -18.98 50.58
C ALA A 311 -40.61 -18.31 51.86
N ASP A 312 -39.92 -17.28 52.34
CA ASP A 312 -40.29 -16.52 53.52
C ASP A 312 -41.56 -15.72 53.27
N ARG A 313 -41.68 -15.05 52.11
CA ARG A 313 -42.92 -14.37 51.71
C ARG A 313 -44.11 -15.33 51.64
N MET A 314 -43.93 -16.53 51.10
CA MET A 314 -44.99 -17.55 51.05
C MET A 314 -45.36 -18.07 52.44
N ALA A 315 -44.40 -18.14 53.36
CA ALA A 315 -44.66 -18.51 54.75
C ALA A 315 -45.47 -17.42 55.48
N GLU A 316 -45.09 -16.15 55.35
CA GLU A 316 -45.83 -15.00 55.90
C GLU A 316 -47.26 -14.90 55.34
N GLN A 317 -47.44 -15.17 54.05
CA GLN A 317 -48.76 -15.22 53.42
C GLN A 317 -49.62 -16.41 53.90
N ALA A 318 -48.99 -17.53 54.25
CA ALA A 318 -49.69 -18.67 54.85
C ALA A 318 -50.21 -18.34 56.26
N GLU A 319 -49.46 -17.57 57.06
CA GLU A 319 -49.87 -17.17 58.42
C GLU A 319 -51.15 -16.31 58.43
N SER A 320 -51.39 -15.55 57.36
CA SER A 320 -52.59 -14.70 57.19
C SER A 320 -53.74 -15.38 56.43
N SER A 321 -53.56 -16.64 55.99
CA SER A 321 -54.52 -17.39 55.18
C SER A 321 -55.09 -18.60 55.95
N GLY A 322 -56.38 -18.93 55.78
CA GLY A 322 -57.02 -20.07 56.46
C GLY A 322 -57.33 -21.26 55.54
N GLY A 323 -57.35 -22.48 56.11
CA GLY A 323 -57.85 -23.69 55.46
C GLY A 323 -56.94 -24.23 54.33
N SER A 324 -57.54 -24.68 53.22
CA SER A 324 -56.83 -25.32 52.09
C SER A 324 -55.73 -24.44 51.48
N LYS A 325 -55.94 -23.12 51.42
CA LYS A 325 -54.99 -22.15 50.86
C LYS A 325 -53.70 -22.04 51.69
N MET A 326 -53.79 -22.17 53.02
CA MET A 326 -52.65 -22.20 53.93
C MET A 326 -51.76 -23.43 53.67
N ALA A 327 -52.38 -24.61 53.55
CA ALA A 327 -51.65 -25.86 53.30
C ALA A 327 -50.89 -25.84 51.96
N THR A 328 -51.48 -25.25 50.92
CA THR A 328 -50.81 -25.06 49.62
C THR A 328 -49.60 -24.14 49.72
N LEU A 329 -49.74 -22.97 50.36
CA LEU A 329 -48.66 -21.99 50.52
C LEU A 329 -47.48 -22.54 51.35
N ILE A 330 -47.77 -23.30 52.41
CA ILE A 330 -46.74 -23.99 53.21
C ILE A 330 -46.01 -25.07 52.38
N THR A 331 -46.75 -25.79 51.54
CA THR A 331 -46.15 -26.81 50.64
C THR A 331 -45.23 -26.16 49.61
N GLU A 332 -45.65 -25.04 49.02
CA GLU A 332 -44.83 -24.27 48.07
C GLU A 332 -43.59 -23.65 48.75
N SER A 333 -43.74 -23.04 49.93
CA SER A 333 -42.64 -22.50 50.73
C SER A 333 -41.59 -23.59 51.06
N ASN A 334 -42.04 -24.76 51.53
CA ASN A 334 -41.15 -25.89 51.80
C ASN A 334 -40.47 -26.41 50.53
N SER A 335 -41.15 -26.38 49.37
CA SER A 335 -40.55 -26.74 48.08
C SER A 335 -39.42 -25.77 47.67
N LEU A 336 -39.60 -24.47 47.94
CA LEU A 336 -38.61 -23.44 47.66
C LEU A 336 -37.41 -23.57 48.60
N ARG A 337 -37.64 -23.83 49.90
CA ARG A 337 -36.56 -24.09 50.87
C ARG A 337 -35.74 -25.33 50.53
N ARG A 338 -36.37 -26.40 50.02
CA ARG A 338 -35.63 -27.57 49.51
C ARG A 338 -34.75 -27.22 48.31
N ARG A 339 -35.30 -26.47 47.34
CA ARG A 339 -34.52 -25.99 46.17
C ARG A 339 -33.37 -25.07 46.56
N ALA A 340 -33.58 -24.17 47.53
CA ALA A 340 -32.53 -23.31 48.07
C ALA A 340 -31.41 -24.14 48.73
N LYS A 341 -31.77 -25.17 49.51
CA LYS A 341 -30.81 -26.10 50.13
C LYS A 341 -29.98 -26.86 49.10
N ASP A 342 -30.59 -27.31 48.01
CA ASP A 342 -29.87 -27.98 46.91
C ASP A 342 -28.92 -27.02 46.19
N LYS A 343 -29.34 -25.78 45.95
CA LYS A 343 -28.48 -24.73 45.37
C LYS A 343 -27.35 -24.32 46.32
N HIS A 344 -27.55 -24.40 47.63
CA HIS A 344 -26.51 -24.16 48.62
C HIS A 344 -25.42 -25.24 48.61
N LYS A 345 -25.78 -26.50 48.34
CA LYS A 345 -24.79 -27.57 48.11
C LYS A 345 -23.99 -27.32 46.83
N GLU A 346 -24.66 -26.92 45.75
CA GLU A 346 -23.99 -26.56 44.49
C GLU A 346 -22.98 -25.42 44.68
N LEU A 347 -23.25 -24.46 45.59
CA LEU A 347 -22.31 -23.40 45.94
C LEU A 347 -21.06 -23.91 46.68
N ILE A 348 -21.21 -24.87 47.59
CA ILE A 348 -20.09 -25.46 48.33
C ILE A 348 -19.18 -26.24 47.36
N GLU A 349 -19.78 -26.98 46.43
CA GLU A 349 -19.05 -27.69 45.37
C GLU A 349 -18.30 -26.71 44.45
N LEU A 350 -18.95 -25.62 44.04
CA LEU A 350 -18.31 -24.58 43.24
C LEU A 350 -17.17 -23.87 43.97
N ASP A 351 -17.29 -23.70 45.29
CA ASP A 351 -16.25 -23.07 46.11
C ASP A 351 -14.99 -23.94 46.16
N ALA A 352 -15.15 -25.26 46.30
CA ALA A 352 -14.04 -26.21 46.21
C ALA A 352 -13.41 -26.24 44.81
N GLU A 353 -14.22 -26.14 43.75
CA GLU A 353 -13.74 -26.10 42.36
C GLU A 353 -12.94 -24.82 42.06
N ILE A 354 -13.43 -23.66 42.53
CA ILE A 354 -12.72 -22.38 42.43
C ILE A 354 -11.38 -22.43 43.18
N GLU A 355 -11.36 -22.99 44.40
CA GLU A 355 -10.15 -23.10 45.20
C GLU A 355 -9.11 -24.00 44.52
N ASN A 356 -9.54 -25.13 43.95
CA ASN A 356 -8.67 -25.99 43.14
C ASN A 356 -8.10 -25.26 41.91
N LYS A 357 -8.91 -24.46 41.21
CA LYS A 357 -8.41 -23.65 40.07
C LYS A 357 -7.49 -22.51 40.48
N ILE A 358 -7.65 -21.91 41.66
CA ILE A 358 -6.70 -20.93 42.22
C ILE A 358 -5.35 -21.60 42.50
N VAL A 359 -5.35 -22.81 43.05
CA VAL A 359 -4.13 -23.58 43.30
C VAL A 359 -3.44 -23.97 42.00
N GLU A 360 -4.20 -24.37 40.98
CA GLU A 360 -3.69 -24.67 39.63
C GLU A 360 -3.05 -23.42 38.99
N LEU A 361 -3.70 -22.25 39.11
CA LEU A 361 -3.16 -20.98 38.61
C LEU A 361 -1.85 -20.59 39.31
N THR A 362 -1.75 -20.84 40.62
CA THR A 362 -0.56 -20.54 41.43
C THR A 362 0.63 -21.43 41.04
N LYS A 363 0.38 -22.66 40.58
CA LYS A 363 1.42 -23.59 40.10
C LYS A 363 1.93 -23.25 38.69
N LEU A 364 1.15 -22.47 37.93
CA LEU A 364 1.48 -22.00 36.58
C LEU A 364 2.18 -20.63 36.60
N SER A 365 2.31 -20.01 37.77
CA SER A 365 3.03 -18.74 37.99
C SER A 365 4.42 -18.98 38.52
#